data_AF-A0A7W6CL70-F1
#
_entry.id   AF-A0A7W6CL70-F1
#
_cell.length_a   1.000
_cell.length_b   1.000
_cell.length_c   1.000
_cell.angle_alpha   90.00
_cell.angle_beta   90.00
_cell.angle_gamma   90.00
#
_symmetry.space_group_name_H-M   'P 1'
#
loop_
_entity.id
_entity.type
_entity.pdbx_description
1 polymer ?
#
loop_
_entity_poly.entity_id
_entity_poly.type
_entity_poly.pdbx_seq_one_letter_code
_entity_poly.pdbx_strand_id
1 'polypeptide(L)'
;MGRALSQDLRDRVVSAIDGGLSCRAAAMRFGVGVATAIRWRQMAIAHGRAVAGKPGGDQRSSKTDAHANLILAMLEENGDITLAEIRSGLAGRNIHVGIGTLWRFFDRHGITRKKVGSRYRARQAGRPETAQGVVRRPVRPRSGTPCFYRRNLD
;
A
#
# COMPACT_ATOMS: atom_id res chain seq x y z
N MET A 1 19.49 1.40 1.00
CA MET A 1 18.58 1.96 -0.03
C MET A 1 19.37 2.88 -0.94
N GLY A 2 19.33 2.68 -2.26
CA GLY A 2 20.02 3.53 -3.23
C GLY A 2 19.18 4.75 -3.59
N ARG A 3 19.70 5.95 -3.33
CA ARG A 3 19.06 7.20 -3.80
C ARG A 3 19.26 7.32 -5.30
N ALA A 4 18.21 7.71 -6.02
CA ALA A 4 18.32 7.99 -7.44
C ALA A 4 19.28 9.16 -7.69
N LEU A 5 20.15 9.05 -8.69
CA LEU A 5 20.97 10.17 -9.18
C LEU A 5 20.06 11.32 -9.64
N SER A 6 20.52 12.56 -9.44
CA SER A 6 19.76 13.80 -9.66
C SER A 6 19.26 13.93 -11.10
N GLN A 7 18.12 14.59 -11.29
CA GLN A 7 17.53 14.78 -12.63
C GLN A 7 18.44 15.62 -13.54
N ASP A 8 19.05 16.67 -13.00
CA ASP A 8 20.01 17.52 -13.71
C ASP A 8 21.17 16.70 -14.33
N LEU A 9 21.73 15.74 -13.58
CA LEU A 9 22.81 14.90 -14.09
C LEU A 9 22.34 14.04 -15.28
N ARG A 10 21.09 13.58 -15.25
CA ARG A 10 20.50 12.80 -16.35
C ARG A 10 20.31 13.65 -17.58
N ASP A 11 19.75 14.83 -17.40
CA ASP A 11 19.46 15.77 -18.49
C ASP A 11 20.78 16.20 -19.17
N ARG A 12 21.85 16.46 -18.40
CA ARG A 12 23.18 16.76 -18.96
C ARG A 12 23.81 15.60 -19.72
N VAL A 13 23.71 14.37 -19.20
CA VAL A 13 24.23 13.18 -19.88
C VAL A 13 23.48 12.94 -21.19
N VAL A 14 22.15 13.03 -21.19
CA VAL A 14 21.31 12.86 -22.38
C VAL A 14 21.62 13.94 -23.41
N SER A 15 21.64 15.21 -23.00
CA SER A 15 21.97 16.33 -23.89
C SER A 15 23.34 16.17 -24.55
N ALA A 16 24.34 15.67 -23.83
CA ALA A 16 25.67 15.46 -24.39
C ALA A 16 25.71 14.29 -25.41
N ILE A 17 24.87 13.28 -25.21
CA ILE A 17 24.71 12.16 -26.16
C ILE A 17 23.97 12.64 -27.41
N ASP A 18 22.90 13.41 -27.24
CA ASP A 18 22.14 13.99 -28.35
C ASP A 18 22.99 15.01 -29.15
N GLY A 19 23.94 15.67 -28.49
CA GLY A 19 24.98 16.50 -29.11
C GLY A 19 26.12 15.73 -29.78
N GLY A 20 26.01 14.40 -29.93
CA GLY A 20 26.92 13.59 -30.75
C GLY A 20 27.95 12.75 -29.98
N LEU A 21 27.98 12.80 -28.64
CA LEU A 21 28.85 11.89 -27.88
C LEU A 21 28.29 10.47 -27.86
N SER A 22 29.20 9.48 -27.90
CA SER A 22 28.82 8.10 -27.59
C SER A 22 28.41 7.97 -26.11
N CYS A 23 27.54 7.01 -25.78
CA CYS A 23 27.14 6.76 -24.40
C CYS A 23 28.34 6.48 -23.47
N ARG A 24 29.39 5.84 -24.00
CA ARG A 24 30.63 5.57 -23.26
C ARG A 24 31.42 6.86 -23.00
N ALA A 25 31.55 7.74 -24.00
CA ALA A 25 32.22 9.02 -23.84
C ALA A 25 31.48 9.94 -22.85
N ALA A 26 30.16 10.02 -22.95
CA ALA A 26 29.34 10.76 -21.99
C ALA A 26 29.47 10.19 -20.57
N ALA A 27 29.44 8.87 -20.41
CA ALA A 27 29.62 8.21 -19.12
C ALA A 27 30.95 8.58 -18.45
N MET A 28 32.06 8.54 -19.20
CA MET A 28 33.38 8.96 -18.71
C MET A 28 33.40 10.46 -18.34
N ARG A 29 32.82 11.32 -19.18
CA ARG A 29 32.78 12.78 -18.95
C ARG A 29 32.05 13.17 -17.66
N PHE A 30 30.95 12.47 -17.35
CA PHE A 30 30.09 12.79 -16.20
C PHE A 30 30.29 11.88 -14.99
N GLY A 31 31.25 10.95 -15.04
CA GLY A 31 31.54 10.04 -13.92
C GLY A 31 30.41 9.07 -13.59
N VAL A 32 29.63 8.64 -14.59
CA VAL A 32 28.54 7.67 -14.42
C VAL A 32 28.89 6.34 -15.08
N GLY A 33 28.27 5.23 -14.63
CA GLY A 33 28.44 3.94 -15.28
C GLY A 33 27.88 3.94 -16.72
N VAL A 34 28.58 3.28 -17.66
CA VAL A 34 28.17 3.21 -19.08
C VAL A 34 26.74 2.66 -19.24
N ALA A 35 26.40 1.61 -18.50
CA ALA A 35 25.05 1.03 -18.51
C ALA A 35 23.97 2.02 -18.03
N THR A 36 24.31 2.94 -17.12
CA THR A 36 23.39 3.99 -16.64
C THR A 36 23.15 5.03 -17.72
N ALA A 37 24.20 5.48 -18.43
CA ALA A 37 24.07 6.41 -19.55
C ALA A 37 23.22 5.80 -20.69
N ILE A 38 23.42 4.52 -21.01
CA ILE A 38 22.60 3.80 -22.00
C ILE A 38 21.12 3.77 -21.56
N ARG A 39 20.83 3.39 -20.31
CA ARG A 39 19.46 3.37 -19.78
C ARG A 39 18.80 4.75 -19.84
N TRP A 40 19.53 5.82 -19.52
CA TRP A 40 19.00 7.18 -19.57
C TRP A 40 18.69 7.61 -21.00
N ARG A 41 19.56 7.31 -21.97
CA ARG A 41 19.29 7.54 -23.38
C ARG A 41 18.04 6.79 -23.86
N GLN A 42 17.94 5.50 -23.53
CA GLN A 42 16.77 4.69 -23.91
C GLN A 42 15.46 5.26 -23.34
N MET A 43 15.46 5.68 -22.07
CA MET A 43 14.29 6.34 -21.48
C MET A 43 13.97 7.69 -22.14
N ALA A 44 14.99 8.47 -22.49
CA ALA A 44 14.79 9.73 -23.21
C ALA A 44 14.18 9.50 -24.60
N ILE A 45 14.62 8.48 -25.33
CA ILE A 45 14.02 8.10 -26.62
C ILE A 45 12.58 7.61 -26.45
N ALA A 46 12.31 6.76 -25.45
CA ALA A 46 10.99 6.15 -25.25
C ALA A 46 9.94 7.12 -24.67
N HIS A 47 10.34 8.05 -23.81
CA HIS A 47 9.43 8.88 -23.00
C HIS A 47 9.71 10.39 -23.12
N GLY A 48 10.63 10.81 -23.99
CA GLY A 48 11.04 12.21 -24.17
C GLY A 48 11.95 12.75 -23.07
N ARG A 49 12.07 12.08 -21.91
CA ARG A 49 12.95 12.49 -20.81
C ARG A 49 13.42 11.32 -19.95
N ALA A 50 14.67 11.38 -19.50
CA ALA A 50 15.24 10.41 -18.59
C ALA A 50 14.84 10.66 -17.12
N VAL A 51 13.58 10.45 -16.76
CA VAL A 51 13.08 10.69 -15.39
C VAL A 51 13.28 9.47 -14.49
N ALA A 52 13.57 9.70 -13.21
CA ALA A 52 13.59 8.61 -12.22
C ALA A 52 12.17 8.10 -11.97
N GLY A 53 11.97 6.78 -12.07
CA GLY A 53 10.73 6.16 -11.59
C GLY A 53 10.54 6.40 -10.08
N LYS A 54 9.29 6.38 -9.62
CA LYS A 54 8.97 6.46 -8.18
C LYS A 54 9.67 5.30 -7.45
N PRO A 55 10.58 5.58 -6.50
CA PRO A 55 11.33 4.53 -5.83
C PRO A 55 10.42 3.76 -4.88
N GLY A 56 10.08 2.53 -5.26
CA GLY A 56 9.21 1.67 -4.46
C GLY A 56 7.77 2.18 -4.35
N GLY A 57 6.90 1.28 -3.93
CA GLY A 57 5.48 1.50 -3.78
C GLY A 57 4.79 0.18 -3.43
N ASP A 58 3.50 0.24 -3.12
CA ASP A 58 2.72 -0.98 -2.93
C ASP A 58 2.50 -1.67 -4.27
N GLN A 59 3.24 -2.75 -4.52
CA GLN A 59 3.06 -3.60 -5.69
C GLN A 59 2.17 -4.81 -5.41
N ARG A 60 1.73 -5.00 -4.16
CA ARG A 60 1.03 -6.21 -3.70
C ARG A 60 -0.46 -5.97 -3.45
N SER A 61 -0.91 -4.71 -3.49
CA SER A 61 -2.30 -4.34 -3.25
C SER A 61 -3.25 -4.64 -4.41
N SER A 62 -2.74 -4.71 -5.64
CA SER A 62 -3.56 -4.76 -6.86
C SER A 62 -4.64 -5.85 -6.82
N LYS A 63 -4.30 -7.05 -6.33
CA LYS A 63 -5.23 -8.18 -6.23
C LYS A 63 -6.35 -7.94 -5.20
N THR A 64 -6.04 -7.35 -4.05
CA THR A 64 -7.06 -7.03 -3.05
C THR A 64 -7.90 -5.82 -3.45
N ASP A 65 -7.29 -4.85 -4.11
CA ASP A 65 -7.98 -3.63 -4.56
C ASP A 65 -8.98 -3.97 -5.69
N ALA A 66 -8.63 -4.89 -6.58
CA ALA A 66 -9.55 -5.40 -7.62
C ALA A 66 -10.81 -6.07 -7.04
N HIS A 67 -10.73 -6.61 -5.82
CA HIS A 67 -11.84 -7.24 -5.12
C HIS A 67 -12.30 -6.44 -3.89
N ALA A 68 -11.94 -5.16 -3.81
CA ALA A 68 -12.19 -4.33 -2.63
C ALA A 68 -13.67 -4.31 -2.25
N ASN A 69 -14.56 -4.09 -3.24
CA ASN A 69 -16.00 -4.03 -3.02
C ASN A 69 -16.53 -5.34 -2.41
N LEU A 70 -16.02 -6.48 -2.84
CA LEU A 70 -16.45 -7.78 -2.33
C LEU A 70 -15.97 -8.02 -0.90
N ILE A 71 -14.71 -7.65 -0.60
CA ILE A 71 -14.16 -7.76 0.76
C ILE A 71 -14.92 -6.83 1.72
N LEU A 72 -15.25 -5.61 1.28
CA LEU A 72 -16.01 -4.64 2.07
C LEU A 72 -17.46 -5.09 2.26
N ALA A 73 -18.12 -5.63 1.24
CA ALA A 73 -19.48 -6.16 1.34
C ALA A 73 -19.57 -7.31 2.37
N MET A 74 -18.60 -8.24 2.36
CA MET A 74 -18.55 -9.32 3.35
C MET A 74 -18.41 -8.80 4.79
N LEU A 75 -17.68 -7.69 4.98
CA LEU A 75 -17.54 -7.02 6.27
C LEU A 75 -18.82 -6.26 6.67
N GLU A 76 -19.56 -5.72 5.70
CA GLU A 76 -20.82 -5.02 5.95
C GLU A 76 -21.95 -5.98 6.33
N GLU A 77 -22.02 -7.13 5.65
CA GLU A 77 -22.96 -8.21 5.94
C GLU A 77 -22.65 -8.85 7.30
N ASN A 78 -21.37 -9.05 7.62
CA ASN A 78 -20.91 -9.73 8.83
C ASN A 78 -19.86 -8.88 9.56
N GLY A 79 -20.27 -7.90 10.35
CA GLY A 79 -19.32 -6.97 10.96
C GLY A 79 -18.36 -7.56 12.01
N ASP A 80 -18.59 -8.80 12.48
CA ASP A 80 -17.69 -9.54 13.39
C ASP A 80 -16.85 -10.61 12.66
N ILE A 81 -16.86 -10.61 11.32
CA ILE A 81 -16.13 -11.58 10.50
C ILE A 81 -14.62 -11.49 10.74
N THR A 82 -14.00 -12.66 10.91
CA THR A 82 -12.56 -12.80 11.08
C THR A 82 -11.83 -12.76 9.72
N LEU A 83 -10.54 -12.42 9.73
CA LEU A 83 -9.71 -12.46 8.53
C LEU A 83 -9.62 -13.87 7.90
N ALA A 84 -9.74 -14.92 8.73
CA ALA A 84 -9.75 -16.30 8.27
C ALA A 84 -11.04 -16.64 7.51
N GLU A 85 -12.19 -16.18 8.02
CA GLU A 85 -13.49 -16.35 7.36
C GLU A 85 -13.57 -15.55 6.06
N ILE A 86 -13.07 -14.32 6.03
CA ILE A 86 -12.95 -13.54 4.78
C ILE A 86 -12.09 -14.31 3.77
N ARG A 87 -10.94 -14.85 4.20
CA ARG A 87 -10.08 -15.66 3.32
C ARG A 87 -10.82 -16.89 2.78
N SER A 88 -11.56 -17.60 3.62
CA SER A 88 -12.33 -18.78 3.21
C SER A 88 -13.45 -18.43 2.24
N GLY A 89 -14.18 -17.34 2.47
CA GLY A 89 -15.22 -16.87 1.55
C GLY A 89 -14.67 -16.39 0.22
N LEU A 90 -13.50 -15.76 0.21
CA LEU A 90 -12.77 -15.44 -1.03
C LEU A 90 -12.31 -16.70 -1.78
N ALA A 91 -11.81 -17.71 -1.06
CA ALA A 91 -11.40 -18.98 -1.65
C ALA A 91 -12.57 -19.72 -2.31
N GLY A 92 -13.77 -19.68 -1.71
CA GLY A 92 -15.00 -20.22 -2.32
C GLY A 92 -15.38 -19.54 -3.65
N ARG A 93 -14.86 -18.34 -3.91
CA ARG A 93 -15.03 -17.59 -5.17
C ARG A 93 -13.78 -17.65 -6.05
N ASN A 94 -12.87 -18.59 -5.78
CA ASN A 94 -11.60 -18.81 -6.49
C ASN A 94 -10.59 -17.64 -6.37
N ILE A 95 -10.73 -16.82 -5.31
CA ILE A 95 -9.84 -15.68 -5.04
C ILE A 95 -8.94 -16.02 -3.85
N HIS A 96 -7.71 -16.41 -4.13
CA HIS A 96 -6.74 -16.72 -3.06
C HIS A 96 -5.96 -15.49 -2.62
N VAL A 97 -6.18 -15.07 -1.37
CA VAL A 97 -5.48 -13.96 -0.71
C VAL A 97 -4.91 -14.43 0.64
N GLY A 98 -3.67 -14.03 0.94
CA GLY A 98 -3.06 -14.31 2.23
C GLY A 98 -3.59 -13.40 3.34
N ILE A 99 -3.58 -13.88 4.59
CA ILE A 99 -4.06 -13.11 5.76
C ILE A 99 -3.29 -11.79 5.91
N GLY A 100 -1.97 -11.78 5.72
CA GLY A 100 -1.16 -10.56 5.78
C GLY A 100 -1.52 -9.53 4.71
N THR A 101 -1.98 -9.98 3.53
CA THR A 101 -2.46 -9.09 2.46
C THR A 101 -3.81 -8.49 2.83
N LEU A 102 -4.73 -9.28 3.41
CA LEU A 102 -5.99 -8.77 3.96
C LEU A 102 -5.74 -7.76 5.07
N TRP A 103 -4.79 -8.02 5.96
CA TRP A 103 -4.44 -7.08 7.04
C TRP A 103 -3.97 -5.74 6.50
N ARG A 104 -3.06 -5.74 5.51
CA ARG A 104 -2.60 -4.52 4.82
C ARG A 104 -3.72 -3.81 4.06
N PHE A 105 -4.64 -4.56 3.46
CA PHE A 105 -5.84 -4.02 2.83
C PHE A 105 -6.68 -3.25 3.85
N PHE A 106 -7.05 -3.88 4.97
CA PHE A 106 -7.85 -3.21 6.00
C PHE A 106 -7.13 -2.00 6.62
N ASP A 107 -5.84 -2.10 6.89
CA ASP A 107 -5.02 -0.98 7.37
C ASP A 107 -5.06 0.21 6.40
N ARG A 108 -4.88 -0.04 5.09
CA ARG A 108 -4.97 1.01 4.04
C ARG A 108 -6.35 1.64 3.95
N HIS A 109 -7.42 0.85 4.14
CA HIS A 109 -8.79 1.34 4.15
C HIS A 109 -9.22 1.94 5.50
N GLY A 110 -8.30 2.07 6.47
CA GLY A 110 -8.58 2.67 7.79
C GLY A 110 -9.50 1.82 8.67
N ILE A 111 -9.65 0.53 8.34
CA ILE A 111 -10.51 -0.41 9.05
C ILE A 111 -9.66 -1.08 10.12
N THR A 112 -9.89 -0.71 11.37
CA THR A 112 -9.22 -1.31 12.52
C THR A 112 -10.23 -2.05 13.39
N ARG A 113 -9.87 -3.26 13.83
CA ARG A 113 -10.65 -3.94 14.86
C ARG A 113 -10.53 -3.13 16.14
N LYS A 114 -11.65 -2.68 16.69
CA LYS A 114 -11.67 -2.04 18.00
C LYS A 114 -11.10 -3.02 19.02
N LYS A 115 -9.94 -2.71 19.59
CA LYS A 115 -9.41 -3.43 20.75
C LYS A 115 -10.31 -3.08 21.93
N VAL A 116 -11.20 -3.98 22.31
CA VAL A 116 -11.83 -3.90 23.63
C VAL A 116 -10.70 -4.14 24.61
N GLY A 117 -10.27 -3.08 25.30
CA GLY A 117 -9.31 -3.23 26.38
C GLY A 117 -9.97 -4.12 27.42
N SER A 118 -9.53 -5.37 27.51
CA SER A 118 -9.77 -6.18 28.68
C SER A 118 -9.08 -5.46 29.85
N ARG A 119 -9.80 -4.53 30.47
CA ARG A 119 -9.64 -4.32 31.91
C ARG A 119 -10.23 -5.56 32.60
N TYR A 120 -9.66 -6.73 32.32
CA TYR A 120 -9.61 -7.77 33.32
C TYR A 120 -8.60 -7.25 34.34
N ARG A 121 -9.12 -6.46 35.30
CA ARG A 121 -8.53 -6.52 36.63
C ARG A 121 -8.45 -8.00 36.95
N ALA A 122 -7.27 -8.48 37.31
CA ALA A 122 -7.15 -9.74 38.01
C ALA A 122 -7.95 -9.64 39.32
N ARG A 123 -9.25 -9.95 39.26
CA ARG A 123 -10.05 -10.36 40.40
C ARG A 123 -10.82 -11.59 39.95
N GLN A 124 -10.64 -12.63 40.75
CA GLN A 124 -10.98 -14.01 40.49
C GLN A 124 -12.50 -14.22 40.34
N ALA A 125 -12.81 -15.35 39.69
CA ALA A 125 -14.01 -16.19 39.79
C ALA A 125 -15.32 -15.79 39.05
N GLY A 126 -15.74 -16.67 38.11
CA GLY A 126 -17.14 -17.12 38.02
C GLY A 126 -17.93 -16.92 36.71
N ARG A 127 -17.84 -17.89 35.76
CA ARG A 127 -18.87 -18.41 34.79
C ARG A 127 -19.72 -17.43 33.91
N PRO A 128 -20.51 -17.89 32.88
CA PRO A 128 -20.23 -17.55 31.47
C PRO A 128 -21.35 -16.77 30.73
N GLU A 129 -21.09 -16.53 29.44
CA GLU A 129 -22.07 -16.34 28.35
C GLU A 129 -22.78 -14.99 28.16
N THR A 130 -22.46 -14.27 27.08
CA THR A 130 -23.26 -14.21 25.83
C THR A 130 -22.69 -13.20 24.83
N ALA A 131 -22.99 -13.43 23.55
CA ALA A 131 -22.42 -12.84 22.34
C ALA A 131 -22.41 -11.30 22.29
N GLN A 132 -21.31 -10.73 21.81
CA GLN A 132 -21.16 -9.28 21.60
C GLN A 132 -21.20 -8.96 20.11
N GLY A 133 -22.27 -8.25 19.71
CA GLY A 133 -22.42 -7.69 18.37
C GLY A 133 -21.60 -6.42 18.13
N VAL A 134 -21.09 -6.30 16.90
CA VAL A 134 -20.35 -5.16 16.33
C VAL A 134 -21.00 -3.78 16.55
N VAL A 135 -20.19 -2.76 16.83
CA VAL A 135 -20.48 -1.33 16.62
C VAL A 135 -19.24 -0.57 16.13
N ARG A 136 -19.33 0.13 14.97
CA ARG A 136 -18.28 0.97 14.37
C ARG A 136 -17.90 2.18 15.26
N ARG A 137 -16.65 2.64 15.25
CA ARG A 137 -16.20 4.00 15.67
C ARG A 137 -14.99 4.44 14.80
N PRO A 138 -14.76 5.75 14.61
CA PRO A 138 -13.99 6.28 13.48
C PRO A 138 -12.48 6.36 13.74
N VAL A 139 -11.75 6.46 12.63
CA VAL A 139 -10.33 6.81 12.52
C VAL A 139 -10.03 8.10 13.31
N ARG A 140 -8.99 8.09 14.16
CA ARG A 140 -8.50 9.33 14.81
C ARG A 140 -7.53 10.06 13.87
N PRO A 141 -7.73 11.37 13.62
CA PRO A 141 -6.70 12.23 13.07
C PRO A 141 -5.62 12.53 14.12
N ARG A 142 -4.41 12.82 13.64
CA ARG A 142 -3.35 13.48 14.44
C ARG A 142 -3.94 14.76 15.05
N SER A 143 -3.90 14.83 16.39
CA SER A 143 -4.16 16.01 17.23
C SER A 143 -5.22 16.99 16.72
N GLY A 144 -6.47 16.82 17.17
CA GLY A 144 -7.52 17.82 17.03
C GLY A 144 -8.92 17.20 17.09
N THR A 145 -9.60 17.38 18.23
CA THR A 145 -11.05 17.13 18.49
C THR A 145 -11.62 15.70 18.24
N PRO A 146 -12.29 15.08 19.22
CA PRO A 146 -12.88 13.75 19.07
C PRO A 146 -14.23 13.82 18.32
N CYS A 147 -14.20 13.65 17.00
CA CYS A 147 -15.42 13.55 16.19
C CYS A 147 -15.97 12.10 16.16
N PHE A 148 -17.30 11.97 16.23
CA PHE A 148 -18.07 10.73 16.22
C PHE A 148 -18.75 10.48 14.84
N TYR A 149 -18.85 9.19 14.45
CA TYR A 149 -19.81 8.42 13.60
C TYR A 149 -20.21 8.77 12.14
N ARG A 150 -20.33 7.70 11.31
CA ARG A 150 -21.60 7.32 10.63
C ARG A 150 -21.74 5.78 10.50
N ARG A 151 -22.60 5.22 11.36
CA ARG A 151 -23.59 4.20 10.99
C ARG A 151 -24.85 4.96 10.54
N ASN A 152 -25.70 4.29 9.76
CA ASN A 152 -27.02 4.63 9.18
C ASN A 152 -26.91 4.78 7.65
N LEU A 153 -27.37 3.81 6.85
CA LEU A 153 -28.77 3.33 6.66
C LEU A 153 -29.66 4.50 6.24
N ASP A 154 -29.66 4.75 4.92
CA ASP A 154 -30.81 4.64 4.04
C ASP A 154 -30.33 3.97 2.74
#